data_AF-A0A7C1JJ26-F1
#
_entry.id   AF-A0A7C1JJ26-F1
#
_cell.length_a   1.000
_cell.length_b   1.000
_cell.length_c   1.000
_cell.angle_alpha   90.00
_cell.angle_beta   90.00
_cell.angle_gamma   90.00
#
_symmetry.space_group_name_H-M   'P 1'
#
loop_
_entity.id
_entity.type
_entity.pdbx_description
1 polymer ?
#
loop_
_entity_poly.entity_id
_entity_poly.type
_entity_poly.pdbx_seq_one_letter_code
_entity_poly.pdbx_strand_id
1 'polypeptide(L)'
;MKQLNEIKSRLREPNGYCARIFHPQRLCSLVTNGLPGVLRAKGFFWLASRPDDAGLWSQAGDLLTVEYAGPWGEGASDDESDEEAGVGTLRQELVFIGVHLDRPALTAALEHCLLTDEEMARGHSTWRRLRDPFPEF
;
A
#
# COMPACT_ATOMS: atom_id res chain seq x y z
N MET A 1 27.12 -10.90 -13.37
CA MET A 1 26.05 -11.50 -12.54
C MET A 1 25.22 -10.34 -12.00
N LYS A 2 24.00 -10.11 -12.52
CA LYS A 2 23.17 -8.96 -12.10
C LYS A 2 22.51 -9.30 -10.76
N GLN A 3 22.84 -8.54 -9.73
CA GLN A 3 22.32 -8.74 -8.38
C GLN A 3 20.83 -8.34 -8.36
N LEU A 4 19.95 -9.30 -8.10
CA LEU A 4 18.53 -9.09 -7.85
C LEU A 4 18.37 -8.65 -6.40
N ASN A 5 17.77 -7.49 -6.17
CA ASN A 5 17.48 -7.00 -4.82
C ASN A 5 15.97 -7.05 -4.59
N GLU A 6 15.57 -7.64 -3.46
CA GLU A 6 14.19 -7.64 -2.96
C GLU A 6 14.04 -6.53 -1.91
N ILE A 7 13.03 -5.68 -2.05
CA ILE A 7 12.67 -4.70 -1.04
C ILE A 7 11.30 -5.06 -0.50
N LYS A 8 11.24 -5.52 0.75
CA LYS A 8 10.01 -5.57 1.54
C LYS A 8 9.84 -4.22 2.23
N SER A 9 8.91 -3.40 1.77
CA SER A 9 8.52 -2.19 2.49
C SER A 9 7.46 -2.55 3.53
N ARG A 10 7.88 -2.67 4.80
CA ARG A 10 6.95 -2.76 5.93
C ARG A 10 6.81 -1.36 6.51
N LEU A 11 5.77 -0.65 6.11
CA LEU A 11 5.44 0.68 6.61
C LEU A 11 4.81 0.52 8.01
N ARG A 12 5.65 0.45 9.06
CA ARG A 12 5.22 0.28 10.46
C ARG A 12 5.67 1.47 11.28
N GLU A 13 4.72 2.13 11.94
CA GLU A 13 5.00 3.07 13.03
C GLU A 13 5.39 2.31 14.31
N PRO A 14 6.34 2.83 15.12
CA PRO A 14 6.82 2.15 16.33
C PRO A 14 5.74 1.88 17.39
N ASN A 15 4.58 2.55 17.33
CA ASN A 15 3.53 2.51 18.37
C ASN A 15 2.33 1.60 18.05
N GLY A 16 2.49 0.66 17.11
CA GLY A 16 1.65 -0.55 17.09
C GLY A 16 0.27 -0.48 16.45
N TYR A 17 -0.30 0.69 16.14
CA TYR A 17 -1.59 0.77 15.44
C TYR A 17 -1.63 1.84 14.36
N CYS A 18 -2.28 1.49 13.25
CA CYS A 18 -2.49 2.22 12.00
C CYS A 18 -1.35 2.11 10.96
N ALA A 19 -1.48 1.13 10.05
CA ALA A 19 -0.76 1.15 8.78
C ALA A 19 -1.14 2.44 8.04
N ARG A 20 -0.16 3.30 7.72
CA ARG A 20 -0.41 4.55 6.98
C ARG A 20 -1.02 4.21 5.60
N ILE A 21 -2.11 4.89 5.26
CA ILE A 21 -2.95 4.65 4.07
C ILE A 21 -2.41 5.43 2.88
N PHE A 22 -2.51 4.91 1.65
CA PHE A 22 -2.15 5.68 0.47
C PHE A 22 -3.21 6.71 0.08
N HIS A 23 -2.73 7.90 -0.27
CA HIS A 23 -3.52 8.89 -0.99
C HIS A 23 -3.67 8.44 -2.45
N PRO A 24 -4.89 8.26 -2.99
CA PRO A 24 -5.12 7.67 -4.31
C PRO A 24 -4.44 8.43 -5.45
N GLN A 25 -4.55 9.76 -5.48
CA GLN A 25 -3.89 10.57 -6.51
C GLN A 25 -2.36 10.53 -6.45
N ARG A 26 -1.77 10.54 -5.24
CA ARG A 26 -0.30 10.53 -5.10
C ARG A 26 0.25 9.19 -5.55
N LEU A 27 -0.36 8.09 -5.12
CA LEU A 27 0.04 6.75 -5.54
C LEU A 27 -0.11 6.57 -7.05
N CYS A 28 -1.24 6.98 -7.62
CA CYS A 28 -1.45 6.91 -9.07
C CYS A 28 -0.41 7.73 -9.84
N SER A 29 -0.13 8.96 -9.40
CA SER A 29 0.89 9.80 -10.03
C SER A 29 2.27 9.14 -9.99
N LEU A 30 2.64 8.53 -8.86
CA LEU A 30 3.90 7.80 -8.72
C LEU A 30 3.99 6.65 -9.73
N VAL A 31 2.96 5.80 -9.82
CA VAL A 31 3.01 4.63 -10.72
C VAL A 31 2.92 5.02 -12.19
N THR A 32 2.19 6.08 -12.54
CA THR A 32 2.10 6.60 -13.91
C THR A 32 3.42 7.22 -14.36
N ASN A 33 4.16 7.87 -13.46
CA ASN A 33 5.49 8.41 -13.74
C ASN A 33 6.59 7.34 -13.83
N GLY A 34 6.26 6.09 -13.47
CA GLY A 34 7.17 4.96 -13.48
C GLY A 34 8.00 4.82 -12.21
N LEU A 35 8.48 3.60 -11.98
CA LEU A 35 9.31 3.24 -10.82
C LEU A 35 10.70 2.81 -11.32
N PRO A 36 11.69 3.72 -11.36
CA PRO A 36 13.01 3.43 -11.93
C PRO A 36 13.66 2.19 -11.32
N GLY A 37 14.14 1.29 -12.17
CA GLY A 37 14.82 0.06 -11.77
C GLY A 37 13.91 -1.07 -11.30
N VAL A 38 12.61 -0.82 -11.08
CA VAL A 38 11.62 -1.86 -10.74
C VAL A 38 11.31 -2.67 -11.99
N LEU A 39 11.49 -3.99 -11.90
CA LEU A 39 11.14 -4.95 -12.96
C LEU A 39 9.81 -5.64 -12.66
N ARG A 40 9.56 -5.93 -11.38
CA ARG A 40 8.29 -6.48 -10.90
C ARG A 40 7.95 -5.92 -9.54
N ALA A 41 6.67 -5.79 -9.27
CA ALA A 41 6.17 -5.53 -7.93
C ALA A 41 4.90 -6.31 -7.66
N LYS A 42 4.70 -6.73 -6.42
CA LYS A 42 3.48 -7.42 -5.99
C LYS A 42 3.19 -7.08 -4.55
N GLY A 43 1.91 -7.00 -4.19
CA GLY A 43 1.53 -6.87 -2.80
C GLY A 43 0.14 -6.34 -2.59
N PHE A 44 -0.15 -5.99 -1.35
CA PHE A 44 -1.43 -5.44 -0.91
C PHE A 44 -1.24 -3.98 -0.48
N PHE A 45 -2.19 -3.14 -0.85
CA PHE A 45 -2.19 -1.73 -0.50
C PHE A 45 -3.61 -1.25 -0.22
N TRP A 46 -3.71 -0.13 0.49
CA TRP A 46 -4.99 0.45 0.84
C TRP A 46 -5.10 1.89 0.36
N LEU A 47 -6.25 2.23 -0.22
CA LEU A 47 -6.57 3.57 -0.70
C LEU A 47 -7.53 4.26 0.25
N ALA A 48 -7.19 5.49 0.60
CA ALA A 48 -8.03 6.33 1.47
C ALA A 48 -9.47 6.50 0.91
N SER A 49 -9.62 6.58 -0.41
CA SER A 49 -10.92 6.67 -1.09
C SER A 49 -11.77 5.40 -1.00
N ARG A 50 -11.14 4.24 -0.73
CA ARG A 50 -11.77 2.92 -0.66
C ARG A 50 -11.49 2.29 0.72
N PRO A 51 -12.03 2.88 1.80
CA PRO A 51 -11.65 2.50 3.16
C PRO A 51 -12.03 1.06 3.53
N ASP A 52 -12.95 0.44 2.80
CA ASP A 52 -13.48 -0.89 3.11
C ASP A 52 -12.78 -2.00 2.30
N ASP A 53 -11.92 -1.66 1.33
CA ASP A 53 -11.41 -2.60 0.33
C ASP A 53 -9.88 -2.57 0.22
N ALA A 54 -9.28 -3.75 0.19
CA ALA A 54 -7.86 -3.92 -0.10
C ALA A 54 -7.62 -4.00 -1.61
N GLY A 55 -6.58 -3.32 -2.10
CA GLY A 55 -6.08 -3.45 -3.46
C GLY A 55 -4.93 -4.46 -3.55
N LEU A 56 -4.96 -5.31 -4.56
CA LEU A 56 -3.86 -6.19 -4.95
C LEU A 56 -3.08 -5.51 -6.08
N TRP A 57 -1.81 -5.21 -5.83
CA TRP A 57 -0.86 -4.71 -6.80
C TRP A 57 -0.19 -5.88 -7.52
N SER A 58 -0.20 -5.87 -8.84
CA SER A 58 0.60 -6.77 -9.68
C SER A 58 1.24 -6.01 -10.83
N GLN A 59 2.57 -5.91 -10.85
CA GLN A 59 3.31 -5.17 -11.87
C GLN A 59 4.42 -6.01 -12.50
N ALA A 60 4.53 -5.91 -13.83
CA ALA A 60 5.64 -6.42 -14.61
C ALA A 60 6.08 -5.37 -15.65
N GLY A 61 7.31 -4.87 -15.51
CA GLY A 61 7.78 -3.70 -16.24
C GLY A 61 6.87 -2.49 -15.97
N ASP A 62 6.42 -1.83 -17.04
CA ASP A 62 5.55 -0.66 -16.97
C ASP A 62 4.06 -1.01 -16.88
N LEU A 63 3.71 -2.31 -16.94
CA LEU A 63 2.32 -2.75 -16.82
C LEU A 63 1.97 -2.98 -15.36
N LEU A 64 1.10 -2.13 -14.82
CA LEU A 64 0.47 -2.28 -13.50
C LEU A 64 -0.98 -2.73 -13.65
N THR A 65 -1.34 -3.78 -12.93
CA THR A 65 -2.71 -4.21 -12.68
C THR A 65 -3.03 -4.03 -11.20
N VAL A 66 -4.23 -3.51 -10.93
CA VAL A 66 -4.80 -3.42 -9.59
C VAL A 66 -6.11 -4.21 -9.57
N GLU A 67 -6.27 -5.08 -8.59
CA GLU A 67 -7.45 -5.95 -8.43
C GLU A 67 -7.99 -5.87 -6.99
N TYR A 68 -9.24 -6.26 -6.78
CA TYR A 68 -9.82 -6.38 -5.45
C TYR A 68 -9.17 -7.54 -4.70
N ALA A 69 -8.73 -7.29 -3.47
CA ALA A 69 -8.03 -8.26 -2.64
C ALA A 69 -8.83 -8.73 -1.41
N GLY A 70 -10.08 -8.29 -1.27
CA GLY A 70 -10.92 -8.57 -0.12
C GLY A 70 -11.20 -7.34 0.74
N PRO A 71 -12.12 -7.47 1.72
CA PRO A 71 -12.46 -6.37 2.61
C PRO A 71 -11.27 -6.03 3.51
N TRP A 72 -11.01 -4.75 3.71
CA TRP A 72 -10.00 -4.26 4.64
C TRP A 72 -10.65 -3.87 5.97
N GLY A 73 -10.23 -4.51 7.08
CA GLY A 73 -10.64 -4.10 8.43
C GLY A 73 -11.67 -4.99 9.16
N GLU A 74 -12.17 -6.07 8.57
CA GLU A 74 -13.09 -7.02 9.26
C GLU A 74 -12.45 -8.41 9.47
N GLY A 75 -11.19 -8.43 9.91
CA GLY A 75 -10.48 -9.65 10.32
C GLY A 75 -10.04 -9.64 11.79
N ALA A 76 -10.48 -8.65 12.57
CA ALA A 76 -10.42 -8.74 14.03
C ALA A 76 -11.79 -9.26 14.47
N SER A 77 -11.92 -10.58 14.54
CA SER A 77 -12.93 -11.14 15.45
C SER A 77 -12.60 -10.63 16.86
N ASP A 78 -13.59 -10.09 17.57
CA ASP A 78 -13.53 -9.81 19.03
C ASP A 78 -13.37 -11.10 19.87
N ASP A 79 -12.91 -12.20 19.25
CA ASP A 79 -12.63 -13.45 19.91
C ASP A 79 -11.25 -13.35 20.56
N GLU A 80 -11.25 -12.97 21.84
CA GLU A 80 -10.07 -12.95 22.74
C GLU A 80 -9.41 -14.33 22.91
N SER A 81 -9.94 -15.38 22.25
CA SER A 81 -9.53 -16.77 22.41
C SER A 81 -8.42 -17.22 21.43
N ASP A 82 -8.01 -16.35 20.50
CA ASP A 82 -6.94 -16.62 19.55
C ASP A 82 -5.76 -15.66 19.80
N GLU A 83 -4.94 -15.96 20.81
CA GLU A 83 -3.74 -15.16 21.14
C GLU A 83 -2.70 -15.11 19.98
N GLU A 84 -2.87 -15.92 18.92
CA GLU A 84 -2.13 -15.82 17.66
C GLU A 84 -2.96 -15.34 16.45
N ALA A 85 -4.30 -15.23 16.54
CA ALA A 85 -5.16 -14.76 15.44
C ALA A 85 -5.94 -13.46 15.74
N GLY A 86 -5.70 -12.81 16.88
CA GLY A 86 -6.33 -11.54 17.26
C GLY A 86 -5.58 -10.28 16.83
N VAL A 87 -5.41 -10.03 15.52
CA VAL A 87 -5.31 -8.69 14.87
C VAL A 87 -5.48 -8.92 13.36
N GLY A 88 -6.55 -8.39 12.76
CA GLY A 88 -6.82 -8.50 11.32
C GLY A 88 -5.56 -8.38 10.45
N THR A 89 -5.17 -9.50 9.85
CA THR A 89 -3.88 -9.72 9.17
C THR A 89 -3.81 -9.10 7.77
N LEU A 90 -4.52 -8.01 7.53
CA LEU A 90 -4.41 -7.28 6.28
C LEU A 90 -3.36 -6.20 6.50
N ARG A 91 -2.15 -6.48 5.98
CA ARG A 91 -0.98 -5.62 6.11
C ARG A 91 -0.70 -5.01 4.74
N GLN A 92 -0.43 -3.70 4.75
CA GLN A 92 0.09 -3.04 3.56
C GLN A 92 1.53 -3.53 3.39
N GLU A 93 1.73 -4.33 2.36
CA GLU A 93 3.00 -4.96 2.06
C GLU A 93 3.19 -4.94 0.56
N LEU A 94 4.17 -4.18 0.10
CA LEU A 94 4.59 -4.14 -1.29
C LEU A 94 6.02 -4.66 -1.39
N VAL A 95 6.20 -5.63 -2.27
CA VAL A 95 7.48 -6.24 -2.62
C VAL A 95 7.89 -5.75 -4.00
N PHE A 96 9.11 -5.20 -4.09
CA PHE A 96 9.70 -4.74 -5.34
C PHE A 96 10.92 -5.57 -5.69
N ILE A 97 11.01 -5.98 -6.95
CA ILE A 97 12.13 -6.72 -7.53
C ILE A 97 12.66 -5.91 -8.71
N GLY A 98 13.96 -5.68 -8.73
CA GLY A 98 14.54 -4.80 -9.73
C GLY A 98 16.05 -4.86 -9.83
N VAL A 99 16.58 -4.06 -10.75
CA VAL A 99 18.02 -3.87 -11.00
C VAL A 99 18.36 -2.40 -10.78
N HIS A 100 19.50 -2.13 -10.13
CA HIS A 100 19.89 -0.76 -9.76
C HIS A 100 18.80 -0.01 -8.96
N LEU A 101 18.05 -0.74 -8.13
CA LEU A 101 17.04 -0.15 -7.26
C LEU A 101 17.68 0.78 -6.25
N ASP A 102 17.33 2.07 -6.33
CA ASP A 102 17.58 3.03 -5.27
C ASP A 102 16.51 2.83 -4.18
N ARG A 103 16.81 1.96 -3.22
CA ARG A 103 15.89 1.64 -2.12
C ARG A 103 15.48 2.88 -1.32
N PRO A 104 16.40 3.75 -0.85
CA PRO A 104 16.02 4.98 -0.17
C PRO A 104 15.06 5.86 -0.99
N ALA A 105 15.34 6.07 -2.27
CA ALA A 105 14.47 6.89 -3.13
C ALA A 105 13.08 6.26 -3.32
N LEU A 106 13.01 4.94 -3.56
CA LEU A 106 11.74 4.22 -3.70
C LEU A 106 10.91 4.27 -2.42
N THR A 107 11.55 4.05 -1.26
CA THR A 107 10.87 4.15 0.04
C THR A 107 10.32 5.55 0.26
N ALA A 108 11.14 6.59 0.04
CA ALA A 108 10.71 7.99 0.21
C ALA A 108 9.57 8.36 -0.74
N ALA A 109 9.59 7.86 -1.98
CA ALA A 109 8.51 8.08 -2.94
C ALA A 109 7.20 7.41 -2.50
N LEU A 110 7.26 6.18 -1.98
CA LEU A 110 6.10 5.48 -1.43
C LEU A 110 5.58 6.19 -0.17
N GLU A 111 6.47 6.59 0.74
CA GLU A 111 6.10 7.35 1.94
C GLU A 111 5.43 8.69 1.61
N HIS A 112 5.89 9.39 0.57
CA HIS A 112 5.25 10.60 0.09
C HIS A 112 3.84 10.36 -0.44
N CYS A 113 3.52 9.14 -0.87
CA CYS A 113 2.18 8.78 -1.31
C CYS A 113 1.22 8.47 -0.17
N LEU A 114 1.70 8.38 1.07
CA LEU A 114 0.86 8.14 2.23
C LEU A 114 0.08 9.41 2.62
N LEU A 115 -1.03 9.21 3.33
CA LEU A 115 -1.71 10.31 4.01
C LEU A 115 -0.79 10.90 5.08
N THR A 116 -0.78 12.23 5.17
CA THR A 116 -0.13 12.94 6.27
C THR A 116 -0.91 12.75 7.57
N ASP A 117 -0.29 13.08 8.70
CA ASP A 117 -0.96 12.97 10.01
C ASP A 117 -2.21 13.86 10.08
N GLU A 118 -2.18 15.04 9.43
CA GLU A 118 -3.35 15.91 9.32
C GLU A 118 -4.45 15.27 8.47
N GLU A 119 -4.10 14.68 7.32
CA GLU A 119 -5.07 14.01 6.44
C GLU A 119 -5.68 12.78 7.12
N MET A 120 -4.87 12.00 7.84
CA MET A 120 -5.33 10.89 8.67
C MET A 120 -6.35 11.37 9.72
N ALA A 121 -6.11 12.52 10.36
CA ALA A 121 -7.05 13.06 11.36
C ALA A 121 -8.42 13.49 10.78
N ARG A 122 -8.55 13.66 9.45
CA ARG A 122 -9.83 14.04 8.80
C ARG A 122 -10.84 12.88 8.68
N GLY A 123 -10.39 11.63 8.80
CA GLY A 123 -11.23 10.44 8.84
C GLY A 123 -11.95 10.07 7.53
N HIS A 124 -12.65 8.92 7.58
CA HIS A 124 -13.20 8.21 6.42
C HIS A 124 -14.14 9.06 5.55
N SER A 125 -14.97 9.92 6.16
CA SER A 125 -15.93 10.76 5.44
C SER A 125 -15.25 11.78 4.51
N THR A 126 -14.07 12.25 4.89
CA THR A 126 -13.24 13.13 4.06
C THR A 126 -12.47 12.31 3.02
N TRP A 127 -11.91 11.17 3.43
CA TRP A 127 -11.09 10.33 2.55
C TRP A 127 -11.85 9.79 1.35
N ARG A 128 -13.10 9.34 1.54
CA ARG A 128 -13.98 8.88 0.44
C ARG A 128 -14.25 9.94 -0.64
N ARG A 129 -14.00 11.23 -0.33
CA ARG A 129 -14.16 12.35 -1.28
C ARG A 129 -12.88 12.68 -2.03
N LEU A 130 -11.76 12.04 -1.70
CA LEU A 130 -10.52 12.19 -2.46
C LEU A 130 -10.75 11.67 -3.87
N ARG A 131 -10.21 12.38 -4.88
CA ARG A 131 -10.30 11.94 -6.26
C ARG A 131 -9.55 10.63 -6.43
N ASP A 132 -10.22 9.62 -6.94
CA ASP A 132 -9.65 8.29 -7.16
C ASP A 132 -9.48 8.03 -8.66
N PRO A 133 -8.24 8.04 -9.18
CA PRO A 133 -7.96 7.75 -10.59
C PRO A 133 -7.74 6.25 -10.87
N PHE A 134 -7.74 5.38 -9.86
CA PHE A 134 -7.60 3.94 -10.10
C PHE A 134 -8.87 3.38 -10.75
N PRO A 135 -8.76 2.33 -11.58
CA PRO A 135 -9.94 1.63 -12.09
C PRO A 135 -10.79 1.09 -10.92
N GLU A 136 -12.08 0.90 -11.15
CA GLU A 136 -12.91 0.14 -10.22
C GLU A 136 -12.37 -1.30 -10.15
N PHE A 137 -12.32 -1.84 -8.93
CA PHE A 137 -11.92 -3.21 -8.66
C PHE A 137 -12.88 -3.81 -7.64
#